data_AF-A0A1I2JGP9-F1
#
_entry.id   AF-A0A1I2JGP9-F1
#
_cell.length_a   1.000
_cell.length_b   1.000
_cell.length_c   1.000
_cell.angle_alpha   90.00
_cell.angle_beta   90.00
_cell.angle_gamma   90.00
#
_symmetry.space_group_name_H-M   'P 1'
#
loop_
_entity.id
_entity.type
_entity.pdbx_description
1 polymer ?
#
loop_
_entity_poly.entity_id
_entity_poly.type
_entity_poly.pdbx_seq_one_letter_code
_entity_poly.pdbx_strand_id
1 'polypeptide(L)'
;MAETTAGEFHATYAVGGRVEALRTWRVTTGDPYVAAKVARLLGGTPRPVPGAAGLEVVTDAESVHVSLDRRSGTLLGFTLEGSTGLGRFDFAPAPWTVEQITRTCTRDGGSGAGGRDTRPQLIIKPVEVRTRTGLYAVHLLPVLMLPRG
;
A
#
# COMPACT_ATOMS: atom_id res chain seq x y z
N MET A 1 -5.27 21.56 6.60
CA MET A 1 -4.54 20.81 7.64
C MET A 1 -4.01 19.56 6.97
N ALA A 2 -2.70 19.30 7.02
CA ALA A 2 -2.14 18.08 6.43
C ALA A 2 -2.70 16.88 7.21
N GLU A 3 -3.40 15.96 6.53
CA GLU A 3 -3.74 14.68 7.14
C GLU A 3 -2.45 14.00 7.57
N THR A 4 -2.31 13.68 8.86
CA THR A 4 -1.16 12.93 9.36
C THR A 4 -1.32 11.48 8.92
N THR A 5 -0.40 11.00 8.10
CA THR A 5 -0.35 9.59 7.71
C THR A 5 0.06 8.74 8.91
N ALA A 6 -0.59 7.61 9.06
CA ALA A 6 -0.26 6.58 10.03
C ALA A 6 1.06 5.89 9.68
N GLY A 7 1.41 5.85 8.40
CA GLY A 7 2.66 5.27 7.91
C GLY A 7 2.70 5.21 6.39
N GLU A 8 3.77 4.64 5.89
CA GLU A 8 4.04 4.52 4.46
C GLU A 8 4.34 3.07 4.08
N PHE A 9 3.77 2.64 2.96
CA PHE A 9 4.06 1.35 2.34
C PHE A 9 5.13 1.51 1.27
N HIS A 10 6.16 0.68 1.37
CA HIS A 10 7.28 0.58 0.45
C HIS A 10 7.29 -0.81 -0.16
N ALA A 11 7.42 -0.87 -1.48
CA ALA A 11 7.57 -2.13 -2.20
C ALA A 11 9.04 -2.46 -2.51
N THR A 12 9.96 -1.69 -1.93
CA THR A 12 11.40 -1.85 -2.07
C THR A 12 12.09 -1.75 -0.72
N TYR A 13 13.31 -2.27 -0.66
CA TYR A 13 14.18 -2.19 0.50
C TYR A 13 15.59 -1.82 0.08
N ALA A 14 16.26 -0.93 0.83
CA ALA A 14 17.64 -0.57 0.58
C ALA A 14 18.57 -1.43 1.43
N VAL A 15 19.37 -2.31 0.81
CA VAL A 15 20.42 -3.10 1.46
C VAL A 15 21.77 -2.74 0.83
N GLY A 16 22.74 -2.31 1.65
CA GLY A 16 24.11 -2.08 1.18
C GLY A 16 24.25 -1.06 0.04
N GLY A 17 23.38 -0.04 -0.01
CA GLY A 17 23.36 0.98 -1.07
C GLY A 17 22.67 0.55 -2.37
N ARG A 18 22.10 -0.66 -2.42
CA ARG A 18 21.29 -1.15 -3.53
C ARG A 18 19.81 -1.18 -3.14
N VAL A 19 18.96 -0.69 -4.03
CA VAL A 19 17.50 -0.83 -3.90
C VAL A 19 17.09 -2.16 -4.48
N GLU A 20 16.43 -2.98 -3.67
CA GLU A 20 15.89 -4.28 -4.06
C GLU A 20 14.36 -4.24 -4.05
N ALA A 21 13.76 -4.91 -5.05
CA ALA A 21 12.33 -5.14 -5.12
C ALA A 21 11.90 -6.14 -4.02
N LEU A 22 10.86 -5.79 -3.26
CA LEU A 22 10.23 -6.74 -2.34
C LEU A 22 9.08 -7.46 -3.04
N ARG A 23 8.94 -8.75 -2.76
CA ARG A 23 7.72 -9.52 -3.06
C ARG A 23 6.64 -9.32 -2.00
N THR A 24 7.01 -8.75 -0.85
CA THR A 24 6.15 -8.38 0.26
C THR A 24 6.18 -6.86 0.46
N TRP A 25 5.66 -6.38 1.60
CA TRP A 25 5.61 -4.96 1.91
C TRP A 25 6.56 -4.61 3.04
N ARG A 26 7.15 -3.43 2.95
CA ARG A 26 7.79 -2.76 4.09
C ARG A 26 6.92 -1.58 4.49
N VAL A 27 6.46 -1.55 5.73
CA VAL A 27 5.68 -0.44 6.28
C VAL A 27 6.53 0.36 7.23
N THR A 28 6.66 1.67 7.05
CA THR A 28 7.34 2.57 8.00
C THR A 28 6.34 3.44 8.73
N THR A 29 6.51 3.61 10.05
CA THR A 29 5.65 4.45 10.87
C THR A 29 6.41 5.04 12.06
N GLY A 30 6.01 6.23 12.50
CA GLY A 30 6.48 6.82 13.76
C GLY A 30 5.75 6.28 14.99
N ASP A 31 4.68 5.52 14.83
CA ASP A 31 3.80 5.07 15.92
C ASP A 31 3.98 3.55 16.21
N PRO A 32 4.48 3.17 17.41
CA PRO A 32 4.60 1.78 17.84
C PRO A 32 3.28 1.00 17.81
N TYR A 33 2.15 1.66 18.08
CA TYR A 33 0.84 1.04 18.02
C TYR A 33 0.46 0.66 16.59
N VAL A 34 0.75 1.55 15.62
CA VAL A 34 0.55 1.28 14.20
C VAL A 34 1.43 0.11 13.76
N ALA A 35 2.72 0.10 14.13
CA ALA A 35 3.63 -0.97 13.76
C ALA A 35 3.19 -2.34 14.31
N ALA A 36 2.78 -2.41 15.58
CA ALA A 36 2.31 -3.65 16.19
C ALA A 36 1.05 -4.20 15.53
N LYS A 37 0.10 -3.32 15.17
CA LYS A 37 -1.11 -3.71 14.46
C LYS A 37 -0.84 -4.15 13.02
N VAL A 38 0.05 -3.46 12.30
CA VAL A 38 0.48 -3.86 10.95
C VAL A 38 1.09 -5.26 11.01
N ALA A 39 2.00 -5.52 11.95
CA ALA A 39 2.58 -6.85 12.14
C ALA A 39 1.53 -7.92 12.44
N ARG A 40 0.50 -7.59 13.24
CA ARG A 40 -0.61 -8.52 13.53
C ARG A 40 -1.47 -8.82 12.30
N LEU A 41 -1.67 -7.83 11.41
CA LEU A 41 -2.56 -7.95 10.25
C LEU A 41 -1.87 -8.57 9.04
N LEU A 42 -0.61 -8.22 8.80
CA LEU A 42 0.14 -8.55 7.58
C LEU A 42 1.33 -9.48 7.83
N GLY A 43 1.56 -9.88 9.08
CA GLY A 43 2.75 -10.63 9.48
C GLY A 43 3.99 -9.74 9.63
N GLY A 44 5.12 -10.37 9.94
CA GLY A 44 6.39 -9.70 10.20
C GLY A 44 6.61 -9.28 11.65
N THR A 45 7.67 -8.52 11.89
CA THR A 45 8.05 -8.05 13.23
C THR A 45 8.45 -6.58 13.19
N PRO A 46 7.89 -5.72 14.07
CA PRO A 46 8.32 -4.34 14.19
C PRO A 46 9.78 -4.24 14.62
N ARG A 47 10.56 -3.41 13.93
CA ARG A 47 11.94 -3.12 14.28
C ARG A 47 12.28 -1.64 14.00
N PRO A 48 13.32 -1.08 14.62
CA PRO A 48 13.76 0.29 14.31
C PRO A 48 14.16 0.44 12.84
N VAL A 49 13.84 1.59 12.24
CA VAL A 49 14.34 1.92 10.89
C VAL A 49 15.86 2.14 10.97
N PRO A 50 16.68 1.44 10.15
CA PRO A 50 18.11 1.66 10.14
C PRO A 50 18.46 3.11 9.75
N GLY A 51 19.16 3.83 10.63
CA GLY A 51 19.64 5.19 10.37
C GLY A 51 18.57 6.27 10.34
N ALA A 52 17.33 5.99 10.76
CA ALA A 52 16.26 6.97 10.85
C ALA A 52 15.40 6.76 12.11
N ALA A 53 14.63 7.77 12.50
CA ALA A 53 13.64 7.64 13.57
C ALA A 53 12.41 6.85 13.10
N GLY A 54 11.80 6.10 14.01
CA GLY A 54 10.58 5.32 13.74
C GLY A 54 10.81 3.82 13.64
N LEU A 55 9.74 3.12 13.25
CA LEU A 55 9.68 1.67 13.12
C LEU A 55 9.39 1.27 11.69
N GLU A 56 9.92 0.12 11.31
CA GLU A 56 9.54 -0.60 10.11
C GLU A 56 8.99 -1.99 10.43
N VAL A 57 8.09 -2.46 9.58
CA VAL A 57 7.61 -3.84 9.55
C VAL A 57 7.80 -4.35 8.12
N VAL A 58 8.70 -5.31 7.93
CA VAL A 58 8.72 -6.11 6.70
C VAL A 58 7.69 -7.22 6.89
N THR A 59 6.61 -7.16 6.12
CA THR A 59 5.45 -8.03 6.26
C THR A 59 5.69 -9.38 5.60
N ASP A 60 4.93 -10.39 6.03
CA ASP A 60 4.87 -11.69 5.35
C ASP A 60 3.87 -11.67 4.19
N ALA A 61 2.92 -10.73 4.20
CA ALA A 61 1.91 -10.58 3.16
C ALA A 61 2.51 -10.12 1.83
N GLU A 62 2.21 -10.86 0.76
CA GLU A 62 2.51 -10.50 -0.64
C GLU A 62 1.46 -9.54 -1.23
N SER A 63 0.35 -9.33 -0.51
CA SER A 63 -0.74 -8.50 -0.99
C SER A 63 -1.44 -7.79 0.16
N VAL A 64 -1.87 -6.54 -0.08
CA VAL A 64 -2.60 -5.76 0.91
C VAL A 64 -3.99 -5.42 0.40
N HIS A 65 -4.97 -5.59 1.30
CA HIS A 65 -6.35 -5.20 1.06
C HIS A 65 -6.54 -3.77 1.53
N VAL A 66 -6.96 -2.91 0.62
CA VAL A 66 -7.06 -1.48 0.90
C VAL A 66 -8.39 -0.91 0.45
N SER A 67 -8.90 0.04 1.24
CA SER A 67 -9.97 0.93 0.83
C SER A 67 -9.36 2.23 0.33
N LEU A 68 -9.64 2.60 -0.92
CA LEU A 68 -9.16 3.84 -1.51
C LEU A 68 -9.89 5.04 -0.88
N ASP A 69 -9.13 6.00 -0.34
CA ASP A 69 -9.68 7.28 0.12
C ASP A 69 -9.41 8.36 -0.92
N ARG A 70 -10.45 8.76 -1.64
CA ARG A 70 -10.36 9.61 -2.83
C ARG A 70 -10.68 11.05 -2.45
N ARG A 71 -9.73 11.80 -1.87
CA ARG A 71 -10.02 13.19 -1.45
C ARG A 71 -9.06 14.33 -1.80
N SER A 72 -7.85 14.09 -2.31
CA SER A 72 -7.07 15.20 -2.86
C SER A 72 -5.94 14.68 -3.73
N GLY A 73 -5.62 15.45 -4.78
CA GLY A 73 -4.75 15.04 -5.88
C GLY A 73 -3.36 14.54 -5.47
N THR A 74 -2.82 13.73 -6.37
CA THR A 74 -1.43 13.26 -6.46
C THR A 74 -1.06 12.08 -5.55
N LEU A 75 -1.47 12.03 -4.28
CA LEU A 75 -1.09 10.92 -3.37
C LEU A 75 -2.24 9.93 -3.14
N LEU A 76 -1.96 8.64 -3.36
CA LEU A 76 -2.91 7.56 -3.09
C LEU A 76 -2.93 7.24 -1.60
N GLY A 77 -3.90 7.81 -0.89
CA GLY A 77 -4.22 7.45 0.48
C GLY A 77 -5.11 6.23 0.56
N PHE A 78 -4.85 5.37 1.53
CA PHE A 78 -5.68 4.21 1.77
C PHE A 78 -5.75 3.81 3.24
N THR A 79 -6.75 2.99 3.57
CA THR A 79 -6.87 2.35 4.88
C THR A 79 -6.81 0.84 4.70
N LEU A 80 -6.10 0.14 5.58
CA LEU A 80 -6.04 -1.32 5.55
C LEU A 80 -7.40 -1.91 5.94
N GLU A 81 -7.89 -2.86 5.14
CA GLU A 81 -9.14 -3.57 5.45
C GLU A 81 -9.00 -4.33 6.79
N GLY A 82 -10.01 -4.24 7.66
CA GLY A 82 -9.97 -4.81 9.02
C GLY A 82 -9.25 -3.94 10.06
N SER A 83 -8.69 -2.77 9.69
CA SER A 83 -8.02 -1.86 10.61
C SER A 83 -8.90 -0.70 11.07
N THR A 84 -9.86 -0.96 11.97
CA THR A 84 -10.61 0.13 12.60
C THR A 84 -9.66 0.98 13.46
N GLY A 85 -9.38 2.20 12.99
CA GLY A 85 -8.60 3.20 13.74
C GLY A 85 -7.08 3.14 13.58
N LEU A 86 -6.53 2.58 12.49
CA LEU A 86 -5.11 2.78 12.17
C LEU A 86 -4.83 4.10 11.45
N GLY A 87 -5.85 4.72 10.84
CA GLY A 87 -5.65 5.92 10.04
C GLY A 87 -5.21 5.62 8.61
N ARG A 88 -4.75 6.66 7.93
CA ARG A 88 -4.41 6.65 6.50
C ARG A 88 -2.96 6.26 6.27
N PHE A 89 -2.72 5.40 5.30
CA PHE A 89 -1.39 5.07 4.79
C PHE A 89 -1.20 5.63 3.38
N ASP A 90 0.04 5.94 3.04
CA ASP A 90 0.45 6.36 1.70
C ASP A 90 1.43 5.34 1.09
N PHE A 91 1.58 5.32 -0.24
CA PHE A 91 2.63 4.53 -0.93
C PHE A 91 3.86 5.41 -1.22
N ALA A 92 5.03 4.93 -0.83
CA ALA A 92 6.30 5.62 -1.01
C ALA A 92 7.34 4.75 -1.76
N PRO A 93 8.08 5.33 -2.73
CA PRO A 93 7.68 6.42 -3.62
C PRO A 93 6.69 5.88 -4.67
N ALA A 94 5.47 6.42 -4.74
CA ALA A 94 4.51 5.99 -5.76
C ALA A 94 4.93 6.50 -7.15
N PRO A 95 5.20 5.64 -8.15
CA PRO A 95 5.43 6.07 -9.53
C PRO A 95 4.13 6.47 -10.25
N TRP A 96 2.99 6.41 -9.57
CA TRP A 96 1.67 6.57 -10.18
C TRP A 96 0.78 7.59 -9.49
N THR A 97 -0.07 8.22 -10.29
CA THR A 97 -1.19 9.02 -9.80
C THR A 97 -2.39 8.13 -9.49
N VAL A 98 -3.25 8.58 -8.56
CA VAL A 98 -4.57 7.96 -8.28
C VAL A 98 -5.37 7.71 -9.56
N GLU A 99 -5.21 8.56 -10.56
CA GLU A 99 -5.88 8.45 -11.85
C GLU A 99 -5.41 7.25 -12.68
N GLN A 100 -4.12 6.91 -12.65
CA GLN A 100 -3.58 5.74 -13.36
C GLN A 100 -4.07 4.42 -12.74
N ILE A 101 -4.11 4.37 -11.39
CA ILE A 101 -4.67 3.22 -10.67
C ILE A 101 -6.18 3.14 -10.94
N THR A 102 -6.90 4.26 -10.85
CA THR A 102 -8.34 4.28 -11.09
C THR A 102 -8.68 3.90 -12.54
N ARG A 103 -7.98 4.42 -13.56
CA ARG A 103 -8.23 4.05 -14.97
C ARG A 103 -8.03 2.56 -15.22
N THR A 104 -7.05 1.94 -14.57
CA THR A 104 -6.84 0.47 -14.64
C THR A 104 -8.02 -0.26 -14.02
N CYS A 105 -8.55 0.23 -12.88
CA CYS A 105 -9.68 -0.39 -12.18
C CYS A 105 -11.05 -0.14 -12.86
N THR A 106 -11.28 1.03 -13.46
CA THR A 106 -12.58 1.39 -14.09
C THR A 106 -12.81 0.63 -15.39
N ARG A 107 -11.77 0.07 -16.03
CA ARG A 107 -11.98 -0.82 -17.18
C ARG A 107 -12.66 -2.15 -16.81
N ASP A 108 -12.55 -2.58 -15.55
CA ASP A 108 -13.04 -3.90 -15.11
C ASP A 108 -14.25 -3.82 -14.15
N GLY A 109 -14.61 -2.63 -13.65
CA GLY A 109 -15.69 -2.45 -12.66
C GLY A 109 -16.91 -1.71 -13.20
N GLY A 110 -17.92 -2.46 -13.63
CA GLY A 110 -19.21 -1.93 -14.05
C GLY A 110 -19.97 -1.21 -12.92
N SER A 111 -20.60 -0.09 -13.29
CA SER A 111 -21.45 0.77 -12.47
C SER A 111 -22.52 0.00 -11.70
N GLY A 112 -22.47 0.04 -10.36
CA GLY A 112 -23.48 -0.51 -9.46
C GLY A 112 -23.89 0.53 -8.43
N ALA A 113 -25.04 1.17 -8.66
CA ALA A 113 -25.68 2.09 -7.72
C ALA A 113 -26.38 1.30 -6.60
N GLY A 114 -25.97 1.52 -5.34
CA GLY A 114 -26.66 0.96 -4.18
C GLY A 114 -25.93 1.31 -2.88
N GLY A 115 -26.56 2.12 -2.03
CA GLY A 115 -25.97 2.61 -0.78
C GLY A 115 -25.69 1.50 0.25
N ARG A 116 -24.44 1.03 0.28
CA ARG A 116 -23.71 0.44 1.43
C ARG A 116 -22.24 0.68 1.14
N ASP A 117 -21.51 1.37 2.03
CA ASP A 117 -20.10 1.80 1.90
C ASP A 117 -19.37 1.21 0.67
N THR A 118 -19.63 1.80 -0.51
CA THR A 118 -19.22 1.27 -1.82
C THR A 118 -17.80 1.71 -2.14
N ARG A 119 -16.91 1.70 -1.15
CA ARG A 119 -15.50 2.01 -1.41
C ARG A 119 -14.94 0.86 -2.25
N PRO A 120 -14.35 1.15 -3.42
CA PRO A 120 -13.72 0.11 -4.22
C PRO A 120 -12.65 -0.56 -3.37
N GLN A 121 -12.83 -1.85 -3.13
CA GLN A 121 -11.84 -2.67 -2.44
C GLN A 121 -10.77 -3.06 -3.44
N LEU A 122 -9.52 -2.84 -3.06
CA LEU A 122 -8.39 -3.09 -3.93
C LEU A 122 -7.42 -4.03 -3.24
N ILE A 123 -7.01 -5.07 -3.95
CA ILE A 123 -5.82 -5.84 -3.59
C ILE A 123 -4.67 -5.26 -4.36
N ILE A 124 -3.62 -4.86 -3.66
CA ILE A 124 -2.38 -4.36 -4.27
C ILE A 124 -1.29 -5.41 -4.04
N LYS A 125 -0.61 -5.82 -5.12
CA LYS A 125 0.50 -6.78 -5.08
C LYS A 125 1.76 -6.19 -5.72
N PRO A 126 2.93 -6.17 -5.07
CA PRO A 126 4.17 -5.78 -5.72
C PRO A 126 4.64 -6.93 -6.62
N VAL A 127 4.83 -6.63 -7.91
CA VAL A 127 5.30 -7.58 -8.93
C VAL A 127 6.61 -7.10 -9.49
N GLU A 128 7.60 -7.98 -9.47
CA GLU A 128 8.90 -7.73 -10.06
C GLU A 128 8.81 -7.82 -11.58
N VAL A 129 9.11 -6.72 -12.27
CA VAL A 129 9.18 -6.67 -13.72
C VAL A 129 10.60 -6.37 -14.13
N ARG A 130 11.19 -7.28 -14.89
CA ARG A 130 12.48 -7.05 -15.54
C ARG A 130 12.25 -6.21 -16.79
N THR A 131 12.80 -5.00 -16.80
CA THR A 131 12.75 -4.13 -17.98
C THR A 131 13.64 -4.68 -19.10
N ARG A 132 13.42 -4.23 -20.33
CA ARG A 132 14.31 -4.55 -21.48
C ARG A 132 15.77 -4.15 -21.24
N THR A 133 16.02 -3.19 -20.35
CA THR A 133 17.37 -2.74 -19.96
C THR A 133 18.00 -3.58 -18.86
N GLY A 134 17.31 -4.62 -18.37
CA GLY A 134 17.80 -5.48 -17.29
C GLY A 134 17.65 -4.90 -15.89
N LEU A 135 16.95 -3.77 -15.74
CA LEU A 135 16.61 -3.19 -14.44
C LEU A 135 15.40 -3.93 -13.84
N TYR A 136 15.42 -4.10 -12.53
CA TYR A 136 14.29 -4.64 -11.78
C TYR A 136 13.42 -3.47 -11.33
N ALA A 137 12.20 -3.40 -11.85
CA ALA A 137 11.19 -2.44 -11.45
C ALA A 137 10.08 -3.16 -10.67
N VAL A 138 9.57 -2.51 -9.63
CA VAL A 138 8.39 -3.02 -8.92
C VAL A 138 7.14 -2.41 -9.52
N HIS A 139 6.24 -3.25 -10.00
CA HIS A 139 4.95 -2.90 -10.51
C HIS A 139 3.88 -3.34 -9.50
N LEU A 140 3.16 -2.42 -8.86
CA LEU A 140 2.00 -2.81 -8.08
C LEU A 140 0.85 -3.19 -9.01
N LEU A 141 0.28 -4.39 -8.85
CA LEU A 141 -0.91 -4.82 -9.58
C LEU A 141 -2.15 -4.54 -8.74
N PRO A 142 -2.94 -3.50 -9.09
CA PRO A 142 -4.24 -3.28 -8.48
C PRO A 142 -5.25 -4.29 -9.04
N VAL A 143 -5.82 -5.14 -8.19
CA VAL A 143 -6.93 -6.04 -8.54
C VAL A 143 -8.18 -5.55 -7.81
N LEU A 144 -9.18 -5.12 -8.57
CA LEU A 144 -10.46 -4.69 -8.03
C LEU A 144 -11.22 -5.90 -7.51
N MET A 145 -11.62 -5.87 -6.24
CA MET A 145 -12.62 -6.79 -5.73
C MET A 145 -13.99 -6.13 -5.87
N LEU A 146 -14.83 -6.70 -6.73
CA LEU A 146 -16.25 -6.35 -6.73
C LEU A 146 -16.89 -6.95 -5.48
N PRO A 147 -17.71 -6.19 -4.73
CA PRO A 147 -18.44 -6.75 -3.61
C PRO A 147 -19.27 -7.92 -4.11
N ARG A 148 -19.09 -9.10 -3.51
CA ARG A 148 -19.95 -10.25 -3.79
C ARG A 148 -21.37 -9.89 -3.34
N GLY A 149 -22.27 -9.76 -4.32
CA GLY A 149 -23.70 -9.55 -4.09
C GLY A 149 -24.36 -10.73 -3.40
#